data_AF-A0A945RY98-F1
#
_entry.id   AF-A0A945RY98-F1
#
_cell.length_a   1.000
_cell.length_b   1.000
_cell.length_c   1.000
_cell.angle_alpha   90.00
_cell.angle_beta   90.00
_cell.angle_gamma   90.00
#
_symmetry.space_group_name_H-M   'P 1'
#
loop_
_entity.id
_entity.type
_entity.pdbx_description
1 polymer ?
#
loop_
_entity_poly.entity_id
_entity_poly.type
_entity_poly.pdbx_seq_one_letter_code
_entity_poly.pdbx_strand_id
1 'polypeptide(L)'
;MRERLALAVAIGVCCLCVGQEKAWEDEPPLFTEVREDLDYIELLNTIGLTRKQLVALQNAQEACQEVAVLTPEVEETVDEIFGYMLAGKSKEDAISELGQRQKGLREMQQAVHTTVQSGSRKLLEMMSAEQRRRFFLYNSPGRALTSMLEQIGRARKAPLEHWQGFRKGMTAALLNASRQTGTKGVTAETVQGLIDAARTMEDGVFKTKQASLVEEWGKVLMPGLLERANNAKTRDSALLWSCNRLVTYYRGAMLVELKLDSIPKKD
;
A
#
# COMPACT_ATOMS: atom_id res chain seq x y z
N MET A 1 -12.81 25.35 -13.02
CA MET A 1 -11.77 26.41 -13.16
C MET A 1 -10.79 26.42 -11.97
N ARG A 2 -11.25 26.31 -10.72
CA ARG A 2 -10.37 26.21 -9.52
C ARG A 2 -9.45 24.96 -9.51
N GLU A 3 -9.90 23.83 -10.03
CA GLU A 3 -9.10 22.59 -10.09
C GLU A 3 -7.96 22.64 -11.11
N ARG A 4 -8.14 23.36 -12.23
CA ARG A 4 -7.08 23.61 -13.20
C ARG A 4 -6.03 24.58 -12.66
N LEU A 5 -6.44 25.51 -11.78
CA LEU A 5 -5.53 26.40 -11.06
C LEU A 5 -4.70 25.62 -10.02
N ALA A 6 -5.30 24.65 -9.32
CA ALA A 6 -4.60 23.79 -8.36
C ALA A 6 -3.57 22.86 -9.03
N LEU A 7 -3.90 22.28 -10.19
CA LEU A 7 -2.96 21.48 -10.98
C LEU A 7 -1.85 22.34 -11.60
N ALA A 8 -2.15 23.55 -12.07
CA ALA A 8 -1.15 24.49 -12.58
C ALA A 8 -0.23 25.03 -11.46
N VAL A 9 -0.75 25.21 -10.24
CA VAL A 9 0.04 25.55 -9.05
C VAL A 9 0.89 24.36 -8.59
N ALA A 10 0.37 23.13 -8.62
CA ALA A 10 1.14 21.92 -8.29
C ALA A 10 2.29 21.68 -9.29
N ILE A 11 2.02 21.85 -10.60
CA ILE A 11 3.06 21.80 -11.64
C ILE A 11 4.04 22.97 -11.49
N GLY A 12 3.55 24.18 -11.16
CA GLY A 12 4.38 25.35 -10.88
C GLY A 12 5.33 25.17 -9.70
N VAL A 13 4.88 24.51 -8.63
CA VAL A 13 5.71 24.14 -7.47
C VAL A 13 6.71 23.04 -7.84
N CYS A 14 6.30 22.02 -8.62
CA CYS A 14 7.22 20.99 -9.11
C CYS A 14 8.31 21.55 -10.03
N CYS A 15 8.02 22.55 -10.87
CA CYS A 15 8.99 23.19 -11.76
C CYS A 15 9.94 24.15 -11.03
N LEU A 16 9.49 24.83 -9.96
CA LEU A 16 10.34 25.69 -9.13
C LEU A 16 11.37 24.89 -8.30
N CYS A 17 11.11 23.61 -8.04
CA CYS A 17 12.03 22.70 -7.35
C CYS A 17 13.16 22.13 -8.23
N VAL A 18 13.13 22.33 -9.55
CA VAL A 18 14.16 21.80 -10.48
C VAL A 18 15.40 22.72 -10.57
N GLY A 19 15.42 23.82 -9.81
CA GLY A 19 16.47 24.86 -9.91
C GLY A 19 17.54 24.87 -8.82
N GLN A 20 17.63 23.90 -7.90
CA GLN A 20 18.63 23.93 -6.82
C GLN A 20 19.40 22.61 -6.65
N GLU A 21 20.63 22.60 -7.16
CA GLU A 21 21.65 21.54 -7.08
C GLU A 21 22.15 21.19 -5.66
N LYS A 22 21.39 21.46 -4.58
CA LYS A 22 21.88 21.31 -3.20
C LYS A 22 20.99 20.53 -2.22
N ALA A 23 19.97 19.82 -2.68
CA ALA A 23 19.11 19.01 -1.79
C ALA A 23 19.45 17.51 -1.90
N TRP A 24 20.55 17.08 -1.29
CA TRP A 24 20.84 15.64 -1.08
C TRP A 24 20.48 15.17 0.34
N GLU A 25 19.95 16.04 1.21
CA GLU A 25 19.72 15.68 2.62
C GLU A 25 18.27 15.81 3.10
N ASP A 26 17.38 16.50 2.40
CA ASP A 26 15.97 16.60 2.79
C ASP A 26 15.06 16.35 1.59
N GLU A 27 14.48 15.14 1.50
CA GLU A 27 13.28 14.96 0.66
C GLU A 27 12.22 15.95 1.19
N PRO A 28 11.66 16.82 0.33
CA PRO A 28 10.62 17.74 0.78
C PRO A 28 9.47 16.92 1.37
N PRO A 29 8.85 17.37 2.49
CA PRO A 29 7.77 16.63 3.11
C PRO A 29 6.63 16.50 2.11
N LEU A 30 6.48 15.30 1.54
CA LEU A 30 5.32 14.97 0.73
C LEU A 30 4.10 14.93 1.65
N PHE A 31 3.02 15.61 1.24
CA PHE A 31 1.72 15.46 1.87
C PHE A 31 1.33 13.98 1.87
N THR A 32 0.78 13.50 2.98
CA THR A 32 0.43 12.07 3.18
C THR A 32 -0.43 11.53 2.04
N GLU A 33 -1.37 12.34 1.54
CA GLU A 33 -2.29 12.01 0.46
C GLU A 33 -1.56 11.81 -0.88
N VAL A 34 -0.54 12.64 -1.17
CA VAL A 34 0.26 12.51 -2.40
C VAL A 34 1.12 11.25 -2.33
N ARG A 35 1.68 10.94 -1.16
CA ARG A 35 2.44 9.71 -0.95
C ARG A 35 1.55 8.47 -1.15
N GLU A 36 0.33 8.49 -0.61
CA GLU A 36 -0.63 7.40 -0.79
C GLU A 36 -1.04 7.22 -2.27
N ASP A 37 -1.27 8.32 -3.00
CA ASP A 37 -1.56 8.28 -4.45
C ASP A 37 -0.37 7.68 -5.23
N LEU A 38 0.87 8.05 -4.89
CA LEU A 38 2.09 7.49 -5.50
C LEU A 38 2.28 6.01 -5.19
N ASP A 39 2.10 5.60 -3.93
CA ASP A 39 2.16 4.20 -3.51
C ASP A 39 1.12 3.34 -4.24
N TYR A 40 -0.07 3.91 -4.49
CA TYR A 40 -1.14 3.28 -5.24
C TYR A 40 -0.76 3.10 -6.73
N ILE A 41 -0.18 4.11 -7.36
CA ILE A 41 0.27 4.02 -8.76
C ILE A 41 1.43 3.01 -8.89
N GLU A 42 2.40 3.04 -7.98
CA GLU A 42 3.50 2.08 -7.96
C GLU A 42 2.99 0.65 -7.78
N LEU A 43 1.95 0.47 -6.98
CA LEU A 43 1.28 -0.82 -6.81
C LEU A 43 0.67 -1.30 -8.14
N LEU A 44 -0.09 -0.45 -8.83
CA LEU A 44 -0.66 -0.80 -10.14
C LEU A 44 0.42 -1.16 -11.17
N ASN A 45 1.53 -0.41 -11.18
CA ASN A 45 2.68 -0.68 -12.05
C ASN A 45 3.33 -2.02 -11.74
N THR A 46 3.51 -2.34 -10.45
CA THR A 46 4.15 -3.58 -10.01
C THR A 46 3.32 -4.82 -10.33
N ILE A 47 2.00 -4.75 -10.09
CA ILE A 47 1.09 -5.86 -10.45
C ILE A 47 1.08 -6.04 -11.96
N GLY A 48 1.13 -4.94 -12.72
CA GLY A 48 1.09 -4.96 -14.18
C GLY A 48 -0.25 -5.47 -14.69
N LEU A 49 -1.35 -4.84 -14.25
CA LEU A 49 -2.70 -5.17 -14.71
C LEU A 49 -2.85 -4.82 -16.20
N THR A 50 -3.51 -5.71 -16.94
CA THR A 50 -3.89 -5.51 -18.34
C THR A 50 -4.96 -4.43 -18.46
N ARG A 51 -5.14 -3.83 -19.66
CA ARG A 51 -6.23 -2.87 -19.92
C ARG A 51 -7.59 -3.39 -19.49
N LYS A 52 -7.92 -4.66 -19.79
CA LYS A 52 -9.18 -5.31 -19.39
C LYS A 52 -9.34 -5.40 -17.86
N GLN A 53 -8.26 -5.74 -17.14
CA GLN A 53 -8.26 -5.81 -15.68
C GLN A 53 -8.37 -4.42 -15.04
N LEU A 54 -7.71 -3.41 -15.62
CA LEU A 54 -7.81 -2.02 -15.16
C LEU A 54 -9.22 -1.46 -15.35
N VAL A 55 -9.88 -1.70 -16.49
CA VAL A 55 -11.29 -1.34 -16.69
C VAL A 55 -12.19 -2.05 -15.66
N ALA A 56 -11.95 -3.33 -15.38
CA ALA A 56 -12.72 -4.04 -14.36
C ALA A 56 -12.51 -3.46 -12.95
N LEU A 57 -11.29 -3.02 -12.62
CA LEU A 57 -10.97 -2.34 -11.36
C LEU A 57 -11.65 -0.97 -11.29
N GLN A 58 -11.56 -0.16 -12.35
CA GLN A 58 -12.22 1.15 -12.43
C GLN A 58 -13.73 1.02 -12.20
N ASN A 59 -14.40 0.12 -12.94
CA ASN A 59 -15.84 -0.09 -12.78
C ASN A 59 -16.21 -0.56 -11.37
N ALA A 60 -15.36 -1.35 -10.71
CA ALA A 60 -15.59 -1.77 -9.33
C ALA A 60 -15.44 -0.60 -8.34
N GLN A 61 -14.49 0.29 -8.58
CA GLN A 61 -14.28 1.50 -7.77
C GLN A 61 -15.43 2.50 -7.94
N GLU A 62 -15.89 2.71 -9.18
CA GLU A 62 -17.06 3.55 -9.49
C GLU A 62 -18.32 2.98 -8.82
N ALA A 63 -18.57 1.69 -8.94
CA ALA A 63 -19.69 1.04 -8.25
C ALA A 63 -19.60 1.20 -6.72
N CYS A 64 -18.39 1.12 -6.14
CA CYS A 64 -18.21 1.39 -4.72
C CYS A 64 -18.50 2.85 -4.36
N GLN A 65 -18.11 3.81 -5.19
CA GLN A 65 -18.41 5.23 -4.98
C GLN A 65 -19.92 5.50 -5.08
N GLU A 66 -20.62 4.90 -6.05
CA GLU A 66 -22.07 5.01 -6.22
C GLU A 66 -22.84 4.47 -5.01
N VAL A 67 -22.42 3.33 -4.47
CA VAL A 67 -23.06 2.70 -3.30
C VAL A 67 -22.64 3.38 -1.98
N ALA A 68 -21.50 4.08 -1.97
CA ALA A 68 -21.04 4.87 -0.82
C ALA A 68 -21.71 6.25 -0.71
N VAL A 69 -22.55 6.64 -1.67
CA VAL A 69 -23.32 7.89 -1.58
C VAL A 69 -24.26 7.80 -0.38
N LEU A 70 -24.15 8.77 0.53
CA LEU A 70 -25.07 8.90 1.65
C LEU A 70 -26.46 9.18 1.08
N THR A 71 -27.43 8.30 1.37
CA THR A 71 -28.83 8.63 1.12
C THR A 71 -29.28 9.69 2.14
N PRO A 72 -30.31 10.50 1.85
CA PRO A 72 -30.80 11.49 2.82
C PRO A 72 -31.11 10.89 4.20
N GLU A 73 -31.63 9.66 4.22
CA GLU A 73 -31.94 8.91 5.45
C GLU A 73 -30.69 8.48 6.21
N VAL A 74 -29.60 8.20 5.50
CA VAL A 74 -28.28 7.91 6.09
C VAL A 74 -27.60 9.21 6.58
N GLU A 75 -27.71 10.31 5.85
CA GLU A 75 -27.20 11.63 6.28
C GLU A 75 -27.84 12.05 7.60
N GLU A 76 -29.17 12.00 7.68
CA GLU A 76 -29.93 12.32 8.90
C GLU A 76 -29.50 11.43 10.06
N THR A 77 -29.30 10.13 9.81
CA THR A 77 -28.85 9.19 10.85
C THR A 77 -27.42 9.49 11.31
N VAL A 78 -26.51 9.85 10.40
CA VAL A 78 -25.13 10.21 10.73
C VAL A 78 -25.08 11.51 11.54
N ASP A 79 -25.89 12.50 11.17
CA ASP A 79 -26.02 13.78 11.89
C ASP A 79 -26.57 13.57 13.31
N GLU A 80 -27.55 12.69 13.50
CA GLU A 80 -28.05 12.31 14.83
C GLU A 80 -26.94 11.64 15.69
N ILE A 81 -26.13 10.74 15.11
CA ILE A 81 -24.98 10.13 15.82
C ILE A 81 -23.99 11.22 16.25
N PHE A 82 -23.62 12.12 15.34
CA PHE A 82 -22.70 13.22 15.65
C PHE A 82 -23.29 14.13 16.73
N GLY A 83 -24.58 14.45 16.66
CA GLY A 83 -25.28 15.21 17.69
C GLY A 83 -25.20 14.56 19.07
N TYR A 84 -25.41 13.24 19.15
CA TYR A 84 -25.26 12.50 20.41
C TYR A 84 -23.82 12.46 20.92
N MET A 85 -22.83 12.28 20.03
CA MET A 85 -21.42 12.29 20.40
C MET A 85 -20.97 13.67 20.90
N LEU A 86 -21.43 14.75 20.26
CA LEU A 86 -21.18 16.13 20.70
C LEU A 86 -21.84 16.45 22.05
N ALA A 87 -22.97 15.78 22.35
CA ALA A 87 -23.62 15.84 23.66
C ALA A 87 -22.94 14.95 24.73
N GLY A 88 -21.82 14.32 24.41
CA GLY A 88 -21.00 13.55 25.36
C GLY A 88 -21.37 12.06 25.47
N LYS A 89 -22.24 11.53 24.60
CA LYS A 89 -22.50 10.08 24.55
C LYS A 89 -21.34 9.34 23.88
N SER A 90 -21.11 8.09 24.29
CA SER A 90 -20.19 7.21 23.58
C SER A 90 -20.73 6.88 22.19
N LYS A 91 -19.85 6.50 21.26
CA LYS A 91 -20.26 6.07 19.92
C LYS A 91 -21.23 4.89 20.00
N GLU A 92 -20.97 3.96 20.92
CA GLU A 92 -21.78 2.77 21.13
C GLU A 92 -23.20 3.13 21.65
N ASP A 93 -23.31 4.09 22.57
CA ASP A 93 -24.60 4.56 23.09
C ASP A 93 -25.37 5.38 22.06
N ALA A 94 -24.68 6.26 21.33
CA ALA A 94 -25.24 7.04 20.23
C ALA A 94 -25.81 6.13 19.12
N ILE A 95 -25.10 5.05 18.80
CA ILE A 95 -25.56 4.05 17.83
C ILE A 95 -26.75 3.25 18.39
N SER A 96 -26.74 2.89 19.68
CA SER A 96 -27.80 2.11 20.33
C SER A 96 -29.13 2.86 20.41
N GLU A 97 -29.09 4.17 20.66
CA GLU A 97 -30.27 5.06 20.74
C GLU A 97 -31.08 5.11 19.43
N LEU A 98 -30.45 4.83 18.30
CA LEU A 98 -31.09 4.91 16.98
C LEU A 98 -32.00 3.71 16.63
N GLY A 99 -31.94 2.60 17.38
CA GLY A 99 -32.91 1.50 17.30
C GLY A 99 -33.22 0.99 15.87
N GLN A 100 -34.51 1.02 15.48
CA GLN A 100 -35.03 0.53 14.19
C GLN A 100 -34.64 1.39 12.97
N ARG A 101 -34.16 2.63 13.16
CA ARG A 101 -33.67 3.50 12.07
C ARG A 101 -32.36 3.00 11.45
N GLN A 102 -31.71 2.02 12.09
CA GLN A 102 -30.50 1.36 11.58
C GLN A 102 -30.73 0.53 10.30
N LYS A 103 -31.97 0.33 9.83
CA LYS A 103 -32.22 -0.47 8.62
C LYS A 103 -31.51 0.10 7.39
N GLY A 104 -31.62 1.40 7.14
CA GLY A 104 -30.96 2.06 5.99
C GLY A 104 -29.43 1.99 6.07
N LEU A 105 -28.85 2.24 7.25
CA LEU A 105 -27.41 2.09 7.49
C LEU A 105 -26.91 0.65 7.28
N ARG A 106 -27.66 -0.35 7.77
CA ARG A 106 -27.30 -1.77 7.60
C ARG A 106 -27.42 -2.21 6.14
N GLU A 107 -28.46 -1.77 5.45
CA GLU A 107 -28.66 -2.04 4.02
C GLU A 107 -27.55 -1.42 3.18
N MET A 108 -27.16 -0.17 3.47
CA MET A 108 -26.02 0.50 2.82
C MET A 108 -24.70 -0.23 3.13
N GLN A 109 -24.42 -0.56 4.39
CA GLN A 109 -23.23 -1.33 4.77
C GLN A 109 -23.17 -2.68 4.05
N GLN A 110 -24.31 -3.38 3.95
CA GLN A 110 -24.40 -4.65 3.24
C GLN A 110 -24.20 -4.48 1.72
N ALA A 111 -24.74 -3.42 1.13
CA ALA A 111 -24.57 -3.10 -0.28
C ALA A 111 -23.10 -2.76 -0.61
N VAL A 112 -22.44 -1.92 0.21
CA VAL A 112 -21.00 -1.62 0.08
C VAL A 112 -20.20 -2.90 0.22
N HIS A 113 -20.47 -3.71 1.26
CA HIS A 113 -19.76 -4.96 1.48
C HIS A 113 -19.88 -5.92 0.28
N THR A 114 -21.10 -6.08 -0.25
CA THR A 114 -21.38 -6.95 -1.41
C THR A 114 -20.66 -6.46 -2.65
N THR A 115 -20.67 -5.14 -2.90
CA THR A 115 -20.01 -4.51 -4.05
C THR A 115 -18.49 -4.69 -3.98
N VAL A 116 -17.89 -4.42 -2.82
CA VAL A 116 -16.44 -4.60 -2.59
C VAL A 116 -16.03 -6.06 -2.77
N GLN A 117 -16.78 -7.00 -2.19
CA GLN A 117 -16.48 -8.43 -2.29
C GLN A 117 -16.58 -8.93 -3.74
N SER A 118 -17.63 -8.53 -4.45
CA SER A 118 -17.86 -8.91 -5.84
C SER A 118 -16.73 -8.38 -6.75
N GLY A 119 -16.43 -7.08 -6.66
CA GLY A 119 -15.35 -6.44 -7.42
C GLY A 119 -13.99 -7.07 -7.14
N SER A 120 -13.69 -7.32 -5.87
CA SER A 120 -12.41 -7.86 -5.43
C SER A 120 -12.19 -9.31 -5.85
N ARG A 121 -13.23 -10.16 -5.77
CA ARG A 121 -13.16 -11.56 -6.24
C ARG A 121 -12.98 -11.62 -7.75
N LYS A 122 -13.76 -10.84 -8.49
CA LYS A 122 -13.66 -10.77 -9.96
C LYS A 122 -12.26 -10.32 -10.39
N LEU A 123 -11.72 -9.29 -9.74
CA LEU A 123 -10.36 -8.83 -10.02
C LEU A 123 -9.33 -9.92 -9.75
N LEU A 124 -9.41 -10.60 -8.60
CA LEU A 124 -8.51 -11.68 -8.23
C LEU A 124 -8.58 -12.86 -9.21
N GLU A 125 -9.79 -13.26 -9.63
CA GLU A 125 -10.01 -14.30 -10.63
C GLU A 125 -9.36 -13.95 -11.97
N MET A 126 -9.43 -12.68 -12.38
CA MET A 126 -8.80 -12.21 -13.62
C MET A 126 -7.27 -12.18 -13.55
N MET A 127 -6.65 -12.13 -12.36
CA MET A 127 -5.19 -12.09 -12.22
C MET A 127 -4.54 -13.44 -12.52
N SER A 128 -3.46 -13.43 -13.30
CA SER A 128 -2.62 -14.63 -13.53
C SER A 128 -1.88 -15.05 -12.26
N ALA A 129 -1.41 -16.30 -12.20
CA ALA A 129 -0.64 -16.80 -11.06
C ALA A 129 0.60 -15.93 -10.75
N GLU A 130 1.26 -15.46 -11.80
CA GLU A 130 2.41 -14.57 -11.68
C GLU A 130 2.03 -13.18 -11.15
N GLN A 131 0.94 -12.58 -11.64
CA GLN A 131 0.41 -11.32 -11.10
C GLN A 131 0.02 -11.46 -9.63
N ARG A 132 -0.66 -12.55 -9.25
CA ARG A 132 -1.01 -12.85 -7.85
C ARG A 132 0.22 -12.98 -6.97
N ARG A 133 1.28 -13.62 -7.45
CA ARG A 133 2.56 -13.73 -6.71
C ARG A 133 3.19 -12.36 -6.49
N ARG A 134 3.32 -11.54 -7.55
CA ARG A 134 3.85 -10.17 -7.42
C ARG A 134 3.02 -9.31 -6.49
N PHE A 135 1.69 -9.39 -6.61
CA PHE A 135 0.77 -8.60 -5.82
C PHE A 135 0.82 -8.98 -4.33
N PHE A 136 0.91 -10.27 -4.02
CA PHE A 136 1.09 -10.77 -2.65
C PHE A 136 2.42 -10.29 -2.07
N LEU A 137 3.52 -10.40 -2.83
CA LEU A 137 4.84 -9.97 -2.38
C LEU A 137 4.90 -8.45 -2.16
N TYR A 138 4.32 -7.65 -3.06
CA TYR A 138 4.29 -6.18 -2.92
C TYR A 138 3.49 -5.73 -1.69
N ASN A 139 2.35 -6.38 -1.39
CA ASN A 139 1.55 -6.07 -0.21
C ASN A 139 1.99 -6.79 1.06
N SER A 140 3.07 -7.56 0.96
CA SER A 140 3.66 -8.19 2.11
C SER A 140 4.76 -7.32 2.72
N PRO A 141 5.10 -7.55 4.00
CA PRO A 141 6.33 -7.02 4.58
C PRO A 141 7.60 -7.40 3.80
N GLY A 142 7.55 -8.36 2.87
CA GLY A 142 8.65 -8.71 1.97
C GLY A 142 9.00 -7.63 0.94
N ARG A 143 8.07 -6.75 0.53
CA ARG A 143 8.40 -5.55 -0.27
C ARG A 143 9.39 -4.66 0.46
N ALA A 144 9.15 -4.48 1.76
CA ALA A 144 10.02 -3.66 2.61
C ALA A 144 11.45 -4.17 2.59
N LEU A 145 11.67 -5.49 2.48
CA LEU A 145 13.01 -6.07 2.38
C LEU A 145 13.76 -5.64 1.11
N THR A 146 13.06 -5.49 -0.02
CA THR A 146 13.67 -4.99 -1.28
C THR A 146 14.12 -3.55 -1.11
N SER A 147 13.24 -2.66 -0.60
CA SER A 147 13.58 -1.26 -0.33
C SER A 147 14.66 -1.11 0.73
N MET A 148 14.65 -1.95 1.78
CA MET A 148 15.68 -1.97 2.80
C MET A 148 17.05 -2.38 2.22
N LEU A 149 17.09 -3.37 1.34
CA LEU A 149 18.32 -3.76 0.64
C LEU A 149 18.82 -2.66 -0.30
N GLU A 150 17.94 -1.92 -0.99
CA GLU A 150 18.33 -0.74 -1.76
C GLU A 150 18.96 0.34 -0.88
N GLN A 151 18.36 0.64 0.26
CA GLN A 151 18.89 1.60 1.23
C GLN A 151 20.24 1.15 1.79
N ILE A 152 20.40 -0.13 2.13
CA ILE A 152 21.69 -0.71 2.54
C ILE A 152 22.70 -0.57 1.41
N GLY A 153 22.30 -0.82 0.16
CA GLY A 153 23.13 -0.66 -1.04
C GLY A 153 23.69 0.75 -1.19
N ARG A 154 22.89 1.78 -0.88
CA ARG A 154 23.30 3.20 -0.90
C ARG A 154 24.18 3.56 0.30
N ALA A 155 23.84 3.08 1.49
CA ALA A 155 24.48 3.49 2.74
C ALA A 155 25.78 2.72 3.08
N ARG A 156 26.01 1.54 2.49
CA ARG A 156 27.13 0.65 2.89
C ARG A 156 28.55 1.20 2.72
N LYS A 157 28.72 2.22 1.88
CA LYS A 157 30.01 2.92 1.69
C LYS A 157 30.10 4.24 2.45
N ALA A 158 29.08 4.58 3.25
CA ALA A 158 29.12 5.75 4.11
C ALA A 158 30.26 5.66 5.15
N PRO A 159 30.76 6.81 5.63
CA PRO A 159 31.69 6.86 6.76
C PRO A 159 31.21 6.01 7.95
N LEU A 160 32.16 5.48 8.72
CA LEU A 160 31.87 4.50 9.76
C LEU A 160 30.82 4.97 10.78
N GLU A 161 30.88 6.25 11.17
CA GLU A 161 29.95 6.86 12.13
C GLU A 161 28.51 6.89 11.57
N HIS A 162 28.35 7.32 10.32
CA HIS A 162 27.04 7.33 9.64
C HIS A 162 26.52 5.91 9.43
N TRP A 163 27.40 4.97 9.09
CA TRP A 163 27.04 3.56 8.96
C TRP A 163 26.53 2.97 10.28
N GLN A 164 27.16 3.28 11.42
CA GLN A 164 26.73 2.75 12.71
C GLN A 164 25.32 3.24 13.08
N GLY A 165 25.02 4.51 12.84
CA GLY A 165 23.68 5.08 13.02
C GLY A 165 22.65 4.40 12.10
N PHE A 166 22.96 4.32 10.80
CA PHE A 166 22.12 3.63 9.81
C PHE A 166 21.89 2.15 10.18
N ARG A 167 22.94 1.42 10.53
CA ARG A 167 22.90 0.00 10.92
C ARG A 167 21.96 -0.22 12.10
N LYS A 168 22.01 0.65 13.12
CA LYS A 168 21.11 0.57 14.29
C LYS A 168 19.65 0.75 13.88
N GLY A 169 19.34 1.78 13.09
CA GLY A 169 17.99 2.04 12.58
C GLY A 169 17.46 0.91 11.70
N MET A 170 18.28 0.46 10.74
CA MET A 170 17.94 -0.63 9.83
C MET A 170 17.74 -1.96 10.55
N THR A 171 18.53 -2.24 11.58
CA THR A 171 18.35 -3.43 12.44
C THR A 171 16.97 -3.42 13.11
N ALA A 172 16.57 -2.29 13.69
CA ALA A 172 15.26 -2.17 14.33
C ALA A 172 14.11 -2.33 13.32
N ALA A 173 14.24 -1.74 12.13
CA ALA A 173 13.25 -1.85 11.06
C ALA A 173 13.06 -3.30 10.57
N LEU A 174 14.16 -4.02 10.31
CA LEU A 174 14.13 -5.42 9.87
C LEU A 174 13.60 -6.36 10.97
N LEU A 175 13.93 -6.12 12.24
CA LEU A 175 13.36 -6.86 13.37
C LEU A 175 11.85 -6.66 13.49
N ASN A 176 11.39 -5.42 13.34
CA ASN A 176 9.95 -5.13 13.38
C ASN A 176 9.22 -5.79 12.20
N ALA A 177 9.78 -5.74 11.00
CA ALA A 177 9.23 -6.43 9.83
C ALA A 177 9.15 -7.96 10.05
N SER A 178 10.22 -8.57 10.57
CA SER A 178 10.24 -9.99 10.94
C SER A 178 9.12 -10.34 11.93
N ARG A 179 8.95 -9.55 12.99
CA ARG A 179 7.89 -9.77 14.01
C ARG A 179 6.49 -9.65 13.43
N GLN A 180 6.24 -8.65 12.58
CA GLN A 180 4.95 -8.47 11.91
C GLN A 180 4.59 -9.65 11.01
N THR A 181 5.59 -10.36 10.46
CA THR A 181 5.34 -11.57 9.68
C THR A 181 5.09 -12.83 10.51
N GLY A 182 5.18 -12.74 11.84
CA GLY A 182 4.99 -13.86 12.77
C GLY A 182 6.22 -14.74 12.95
N THR A 183 7.38 -14.33 12.45
CA THR A 183 8.64 -15.08 12.60
C THR A 183 9.12 -14.99 14.04
N LYS A 184 9.33 -16.17 14.67
CA LYS A 184 9.95 -16.30 15.99
C LYS A 184 11.44 -16.63 15.82
N GLY A 185 12.29 -16.10 16.71
CA GLY A 185 13.71 -16.49 16.78
C GLY A 185 14.69 -15.66 15.95
N VAL A 186 14.24 -14.62 15.23
CA VAL A 186 15.15 -13.64 14.60
C VAL A 186 15.65 -12.67 15.67
N THR A 187 16.97 -12.68 15.91
CA THR A 187 17.62 -11.81 16.90
C THR A 187 18.26 -10.59 16.25
N ALA A 188 18.63 -9.61 17.07
CA ALA A 188 19.35 -8.42 16.59
C ALA A 188 20.70 -8.81 15.99
N GLU A 189 21.39 -9.79 16.56
CA GLU A 189 22.66 -10.32 16.08
C GLU A 189 22.52 -10.95 14.69
N THR A 190 21.46 -11.73 14.44
CA THR A 190 21.17 -12.30 13.12
C THR A 190 20.98 -11.21 12.08
N VAL A 191 20.15 -10.20 12.37
CA VAL A 191 19.88 -9.08 11.45
C VAL A 191 21.14 -8.26 11.19
N GLN A 192 21.90 -7.99 12.25
CA GLN A 192 23.17 -7.28 12.16
C GLN A 192 24.20 -8.01 11.29
N GLY A 193 24.32 -9.33 11.45
CA GLY A 193 25.20 -10.16 10.62
C GLY A 193 24.85 -10.09 9.13
N LEU A 194 23.56 -10.07 8.79
CA LEU A 194 23.10 -9.87 7.42
C LEU A 194 23.51 -8.49 6.88
N ILE A 195 23.23 -7.42 7.63
CA ILE A 195 23.58 -6.04 7.25
C ILE A 195 25.10 -5.87 7.08
N ASP A 196 25.90 -6.43 7.99
CA ASP A 196 27.35 -6.34 7.94
C ASP A 196 27.93 -7.15 6.77
N ALA A 197 27.35 -8.32 6.45
CA ALA A 197 27.71 -9.08 5.27
C ALA A 197 27.41 -8.30 3.98
N ALA A 198 26.27 -7.61 3.88
CA ALA A 198 25.98 -6.73 2.75
C ALA A 198 26.97 -5.55 2.64
N ARG A 199 27.49 -5.07 3.77
CA ARG A 199 28.47 -3.98 3.79
C ARG A 199 29.80 -4.36 3.16
N THR A 200 30.29 -5.55 3.48
CA THR A 200 31.59 -6.05 3.04
C THR A 200 31.59 -6.59 1.62
N MET A 201 30.42 -6.80 1.01
CA MET A 201 30.32 -7.17 -0.40
C MET A 201 30.94 -6.11 -1.33
N GLU A 202 31.55 -6.59 -2.40
CA GLU A 202 31.96 -5.74 -3.52
C GLU A 202 30.75 -5.18 -4.28
N ASP A 203 30.90 -4.03 -4.93
CA ASP A 203 29.78 -3.30 -5.54
C ASP A 203 29.14 -4.03 -6.72
N GLY A 204 29.97 -4.63 -7.57
CA GLY A 204 29.50 -5.48 -8.66
C GLY A 204 28.74 -6.71 -8.14
N VAL A 205 29.23 -7.31 -7.05
CA VAL A 205 28.59 -8.48 -6.44
C VAL A 205 27.27 -8.11 -5.78
N PHE A 206 27.21 -7.01 -5.03
CA PHE A 206 25.98 -6.57 -4.38
C PHE A 206 24.87 -6.26 -5.40
N LYS A 207 25.19 -5.51 -6.46
CA LYS A 207 24.22 -5.18 -7.51
C LYS A 207 23.67 -6.42 -8.22
N THR A 208 24.54 -7.38 -8.54
CA THR A 208 24.12 -8.60 -9.25
C THR A 208 23.35 -9.57 -8.35
N LYS A 209 23.63 -9.59 -7.04
CA LYS A 209 22.96 -10.46 -6.07
C LYS A 209 21.74 -9.84 -5.39
N GLN A 210 21.38 -8.60 -5.69
CA GLN A 210 20.33 -7.91 -4.94
C GLN A 210 18.99 -8.68 -4.93
N ALA A 211 18.57 -9.22 -6.07
CA ALA A 211 17.36 -10.03 -6.17
C ALA A 211 17.47 -11.35 -5.38
N SER A 212 18.63 -12.03 -5.42
CA SER A 212 18.83 -13.26 -4.66
C SER A 212 18.95 -13.00 -3.15
N LEU A 213 19.51 -11.86 -2.75
CA LEU A 213 19.59 -11.43 -1.34
C LEU A 213 18.20 -11.19 -0.74
N VAL A 214 17.26 -10.63 -1.51
CA VAL A 214 15.86 -10.50 -1.06
C VAL A 214 15.28 -11.88 -0.71
N GLU A 215 15.54 -12.90 -1.53
CA GLU A 215 15.05 -14.25 -1.29
C GLU A 215 15.77 -14.92 -0.09
N GLU A 216 17.10 -14.83 -0.04
CA GLU A 216 17.92 -15.38 1.05
C GLU A 216 17.57 -14.75 2.39
N TRP A 217 17.49 -13.42 2.46
CA TRP A 217 17.11 -12.72 3.67
C TRP A 217 15.65 -12.95 3.99
N GLY A 218 14.78 -13.11 2.99
CA GLY A 218 13.38 -13.48 3.19
C GLY A 218 13.23 -14.82 3.90
N LYS A 219 14.08 -15.81 3.56
CA LYS A 219 14.11 -17.13 4.23
C LYS A 219 14.51 -17.04 5.70
N VAL A 220 15.41 -16.11 6.03
CA VAL A 220 15.89 -15.91 7.41
C VAL A 220 14.92 -15.04 8.22
N LEU A 221 14.54 -13.89 7.68
CA LEU A 221 13.81 -12.84 8.40
C LEU A 221 12.30 -13.05 8.35
N MET A 222 11.78 -13.66 7.30
CA MET A 222 10.34 -13.77 7.06
C MET A 222 9.91 -15.18 6.58
N PRO A 223 10.40 -16.29 7.16
CA PRO A 223 10.03 -17.64 6.73
C PRO A 223 8.52 -17.87 6.71
N GLY A 224 7.80 -17.39 7.74
CA GLY A 224 6.33 -17.50 7.79
C GLY A 224 5.63 -16.75 6.66
N LEU A 225 6.22 -15.67 6.13
CA LEU A 225 5.69 -14.99 4.96
C LEU A 225 5.89 -15.81 3.68
N LEU A 226 7.06 -16.44 3.52
CA LEU A 226 7.34 -17.33 2.38
C LEU A 226 6.45 -18.57 2.41
N GLU A 227 6.22 -19.15 3.59
CA GLU A 227 5.26 -20.25 3.78
C GLU A 227 3.84 -19.82 3.37
N ARG A 228 3.40 -18.64 3.81
CA ARG A 228 2.09 -18.09 3.39
C ARG A 228 2.03 -17.83 1.88
N ALA A 229 3.12 -17.39 1.25
CA ALA A 229 3.19 -17.21 -0.20
C ALA A 229 3.00 -18.54 -0.96
N ASN A 230 3.49 -19.64 -0.38
CA ASN A 230 3.39 -20.98 -0.93
C ASN A 230 2.05 -21.67 -0.61
N ASN A 231 1.33 -21.24 0.44
CA ASN A 231 -0.01 -21.73 0.75
C ASN A 231 -1.07 -20.97 -0.07
N ALA A 232 -1.68 -21.64 -1.05
CA ALA A 232 -2.67 -21.03 -1.94
C ALA A 232 -3.86 -20.40 -1.20
N LYS A 233 -4.41 -21.08 -0.17
CA LYS A 233 -5.58 -20.59 0.57
C LYS A 233 -5.25 -19.31 1.36
N THR A 234 -4.12 -19.30 2.07
CA THR A 234 -3.70 -18.12 2.84
C THR A 234 -3.32 -16.97 1.94
N ARG A 235 -2.60 -17.25 0.83
CA ARG A 235 -2.27 -16.26 -0.19
C ARG A 235 -3.52 -15.64 -0.79
N ASP A 236 -4.49 -16.45 -1.20
CA ASP A 236 -5.72 -15.96 -1.83
C ASP A 236 -6.56 -15.15 -0.85
N SER A 237 -6.58 -15.52 0.44
CA SER A 237 -7.24 -14.72 1.49
C SER A 237 -6.56 -13.34 1.67
N ALA A 238 -5.23 -13.30 1.71
CA ALA A 238 -4.47 -12.04 1.82
C ALA A 238 -4.58 -11.18 0.55
N LEU A 239 -4.62 -11.81 -0.62
CA LEU A 239 -4.84 -11.15 -1.90
C LEU A 239 -6.24 -10.57 -1.99
N LEU A 240 -7.26 -11.27 -1.49
CA LEU A 240 -8.63 -10.75 -1.45
C LEU A 240 -8.72 -9.51 -0.56
N TRP A 241 -8.08 -9.52 0.61
CA TRP A 241 -7.98 -8.33 1.46
C TRP A 241 -7.27 -7.16 0.75
N SER A 242 -6.19 -7.46 0.01
CA SER A 242 -5.46 -6.46 -0.78
C SER A 242 -6.30 -5.92 -1.95
N CYS A 243 -7.11 -6.78 -2.60
CA CYS A 243 -8.07 -6.38 -3.63
C CYS A 243 -9.14 -5.46 -3.05
N ASN A 244 -9.65 -5.73 -1.85
CA ASN A 244 -10.62 -4.85 -1.19
C ASN A 244 -10.04 -3.44 -1.08
N ARG A 245 -8.78 -3.30 -0.66
CA ARG A 245 -8.11 -2.00 -0.57
C ARG A 245 -7.97 -1.29 -1.91
N LEU A 246 -7.70 -2.05 -2.99
CA LEU A 246 -7.66 -1.48 -4.34
C LEU A 246 -9.04 -0.94 -4.75
N VAL A 247 -10.10 -1.72 -4.51
CA VAL A 247 -11.47 -1.40 -4.89
C VAL A 247 -12.03 -0.24 -4.06
N THR A 248 -11.65 -0.10 -2.80
CA THR A 248 -12.12 0.97 -1.90
C THR A 248 -11.22 2.20 -1.86
N TYR A 249 -10.20 2.30 -2.72
CA TYR A 249 -9.30 3.45 -2.69
C TYR A 249 -10.05 4.72 -3.15
N TYR A 250 -10.05 5.77 -2.33
CA TYR A 250 -10.95 6.92 -2.50
C TYR A 250 -10.77 7.65 -3.85
N ARG A 251 -9.53 7.69 -4.36
CA ARG A 251 -9.14 8.25 -5.67
C ARG A 251 -8.91 7.19 -6.75
N GLY A 252 -9.30 5.95 -6.48
CA GLY A 252 -8.94 4.79 -7.28
C GLY A 252 -9.32 4.94 -8.74
N ALA A 253 -10.60 5.26 -9.03
CA ALA A 253 -11.11 5.33 -10.40
C ALA A 253 -10.34 6.34 -11.26
N MET A 254 -10.10 7.55 -10.73
CA MET A 254 -9.33 8.60 -11.40
C MET A 254 -7.88 8.16 -11.69
N LEU A 255 -7.20 7.54 -10.71
CA LEU A 255 -5.82 7.09 -10.91
C LEU A 255 -5.73 5.92 -11.89
N VAL A 256 -6.72 5.04 -11.91
CA VAL A 256 -6.83 3.95 -12.87
C VAL A 256 -7.11 4.48 -14.29
N GLU A 257 -7.94 5.51 -14.42
CA GLU A 257 -8.19 6.20 -15.70
C GLU A 257 -6.88 6.79 -16.27
N LEU A 258 -6.14 7.55 -15.46
CA LEU A 258 -4.82 8.07 -15.85
C LEU A 258 -3.87 6.95 -16.28
N LYS A 259 -3.91 5.80 -15.59
CA LYS A 259 -3.13 4.63 -15.96
C LYS A 259 -3.60 4.02 -17.29
N LEU A 260 -4.90 3.92 -17.53
CA LEU A 260 -5.48 3.41 -18.77
C LEU A 260 -5.12 4.27 -19.98
N ASP A 261 -5.05 5.60 -19.79
CA ASP A 261 -4.63 6.54 -20.83
C ASP A 261 -3.14 6.44 -21.17
N SER A 262 -2.32 6.03 -20.19
CA SER A 262 -0.89 5.76 -20.42
C SER A 262 -0.62 4.48 -21.24
N ILE A 263 -1.62 3.60 -21.40
CA ILE A 263 -1.47 2.35 -22.15
C ILE A 263 -1.96 2.58 -23.58
N PRO A 264 -1.13 2.36 -24.61
CA PRO A 264 -1.54 2.50 -26.01
C PRO A 264 -2.82 1.70 -26.27
N LYS A 265 -3.82 2.36 -26.85
CA LYS A 265 -4.98 1.65 -27.41
C LYS A 265 -4.41 0.80 -28.55
N LYS A 266 -4.36 -0.52 -28.38
CA LYS A 266 -4.11 -1.39 -29.54
C LYS A 266 -5.30 -1.20 -30.47
N ASP A 267 -5.02 -0.76 -31.69
CA ASP A 267 -5.95 -0.82 -32.82
C ASP A 267 -6.42 -2.28 -33.04
#